data_AF-A0A3N9UI24-F1
#
_entry.id   AF-A0A3N9UI24-F1
#
_cell.length_a   1.000
_cell.length_b   1.000
_cell.length_c   1.000
_cell.angle_alpha   90.00
_cell.angle_beta   90.00
_cell.angle_gamma   90.00
#
_symmetry.space_group_name_H-M   'P 1'
#
loop_
_entity.id
_entity.type
_entity.pdbx_description
1 polymer ?
#
loop_
_entity_poly.entity_id
_entity_poly.type
_entity_poly.pdbx_seq_one_letter_code
_entity_poly.pdbx_strand_id
1 'polypeptide(L)'
;MSNLLQYITFTIVSLLFIVTLFMLVGWRWITKQIMRKTGKIILTDSYQENIMELMPGLRHMGLQNMIENSLRAESGTVLQRPLTGSSKKWPDLESITFLPVQVSPSLVNGDEDVDLSITIGPKAKKPMKLNIPLMISGMGYGVGLSEQARLSLATAAYNVGTAINSGEGGVLPEELNAAGKYILQYSKAHWAKDTEVIKRADMIEIKLGQGAIAGMGKKVPPQDLPGRARSIMKLYDNEEAVIGENFFKNQTLRDIKGLVDELRRSTDGVPIGIKIGMSGKIEQDLDHLIEMGVDFIVIDGGQAAMKEAPPILADDFGIPTLHGVVRAVRHLEKRNMKGQISLIVSGGLLVPGHFLKVLALGADAVYVGSAMLFALSHTQSLKAVPFEPPNQAVWYNGKFRDQFNIEDGIKSSEKFLTSSVEEIKTALRAMGKHSLKELSKKDLMSYDELTAKMVGIPFSFKEMEDNKRGNDG
;
A
#
# COMPACT_ATOMS: atom_id res chain seq x y z
N MET A 1 62.59 18.19 10.14
CA MET A 1 61.17 18.35 9.77
C MET A 1 60.22 17.49 10.62
N SER A 2 60.62 16.30 11.09
CA SER A 2 59.81 15.40 11.96
C SER A 2 59.28 16.07 13.24
N ASN A 3 60.14 16.78 13.98
CA ASN A 3 59.75 17.31 15.30
C ASN A 3 58.74 18.48 15.20
N LEU A 4 58.80 19.30 14.14
CA LEU A 4 57.88 20.42 13.95
C LEU A 4 56.44 19.92 13.72
N LEU A 5 56.29 18.86 12.94
CA LEU A 5 54.99 18.24 12.66
C LEU A 5 54.37 17.66 13.94
N GLN A 6 55.19 17.02 14.79
CA GLN A 6 54.76 16.48 16.09
C GLN A 6 54.24 17.57 17.03
N TYR A 7 54.95 18.69 17.14
CA TYR A 7 54.49 19.83 17.95
C TYR A 7 53.18 20.41 17.42
N ILE A 8 53.04 20.57 16.10
CA ILE A 8 51.79 21.07 15.49
C ILE A 8 50.62 20.11 15.78
N THR A 9 50.80 18.79 15.61
CA THR A 9 49.76 17.81 15.94
C THR A 9 49.39 17.81 17.42
N PHE A 10 50.38 17.92 18.32
CA PHE A 10 50.12 17.98 19.76
C PHE A 10 49.32 19.25 20.11
N THR A 11 49.68 20.40 19.56
CA THR A 11 48.94 21.65 19.76
C THR A 11 47.51 21.55 19.24
N ILE A 12 47.28 20.97 18.05
CA ILE A 12 45.93 20.79 17.49
C ILE A 12 45.09 19.86 18.37
N VAL A 13 45.65 18.73 18.82
CA VAL A 13 44.95 17.77 19.69
C VAL A 13 44.64 18.38 21.06
N SER A 14 45.58 19.10 21.67
CA SER A 14 45.33 19.81 22.92
C SER A 14 44.27 20.90 22.75
N LEU A 15 44.26 21.63 21.64
CA LEU A 15 43.24 22.63 21.34
C LEU A 15 41.86 21.98 21.18
N LEU A 16 41.75 20.89 20.41
CA LEU A 16 40.52 20.12 20.25
C LEU A 16 40.03 19.57 21.59
N PHE A 17 40.93 19.08 22.45
CA PHE A 17 40.58 18.60 23.78
C PHE A 17 40.03 19.73 24.66
N ILE A 18 40.68 20.89 24.66
CA ILE A 18 40.22 22.08 25.40
C ILE A 18 38.86 22.57 24.88
N VAL A 19 38.68 22.64 23.57
CA VAL A 19 37.39 23.03 22.94
C VAL A 19 36.30 22.02 23.29
N THR A 20 36.60 20.72 23.24
CA THR A 20 35.64 19.66 23.61
C THR A 20 35.28 19.75 25.09
N LEU A 21 36.26 19.95 25.98
CA LEU A 21 36.04 20.13 27.41
C LEU A 21 35.21 21.39 27.69
N PHE A 22 35.50 22.49 26.98
CA PHE A 22 34.75 23.74 27.08
C PHE A 22 33.32 23.58 26.56
N MET A 23 33.11 22.85 25.46
CA MET A 23 31.76 22.50 25.01
C MET A 23 31.04 21.63 26.04
N LEU A 24 31.67 20.60 26.61
CA LEU A 24 31.05 19.71 27.60
C LEU A 24 30.68 20.44 28.91
N VAL A 25 31.57 21.29 29.43
CA VAL A 25 31.36 22.04 30.67
C VAL A 25 30.46 23.28 30.45
N GLY A 26 30.64 23.95 29.31
CA GLY A 26 29.94 25.18 28.95
C GLY A 26 28.57 24.97 28.33
N TRP A 27 28.24 23.78 27.81
CA TRP A 27 26.96 23.50 27.14
C TRP A 27 25.76 23.85 28.00
N ARG A 28 25.78 23.48 29.28
CA ARG A 28 24.68 23.79 30.22
C ARG A 28 24.50 25.29 30.45
N TRP A 29 25.58 26.06 30.45
CA TRP A 29 25.53 27.52 30.59
C TRP A 29 25.05 28.17 29.29
N ILE A 30 25.59 27.75 28.13
CA ILE A 30 25.20 28.24 26.80
C ILE A 30 23.72 27.97 26.55
N THR A 31 23.26 26.73 26.75
CA THR A 31 21.83 26.36 26.62
C THR A 31 20.95 27.16 27.56
N LYS A 32 21.36 27.37 28.82
CA LYS A 32 20.62 28.23 29.76
C LYS A 32 20.53 29.67 29.26
N GLN A 33 21.57 30.23 28.65
CA GLN A 33 21.55 31.58 28.10
C GLN A 33 20.69 31.69 26.84
N ILE A 34 20.81 30.73 25.92
CA ILE A 34 19.95 30.63 24.73
C ILE A 34 18.49 30.52 25.15
N MET A 35 18.17 29.64 26.11
CA MET A 35 16.81 29.42 26.59
C MET A 35 16.27 30.66 27.31
N ARG A 36 17.09 31.39 28.10
CA ARG A 36 16.68 32.64 28.73
C ARG A 36 16.41 33.74 27.71
N LYS A 37 17.26 33.91 26.69
CA LYS A 37 17.07 34.92 25.65
C LYS A 37 15.86 34.60 24.78
N THR A 38 15.79 33.37 24.28
CA THR A 38 14.69 32.88 23.44
C THR A 38 13.37 32.89 24.22
N GLY A 39 13.38 32.43 25.47
CA GLY A 39 12.21 32.46 26.34
C GLY A 39 11.74 33.88 26.67
N LYS A 40 12.67 34.84 26.86
CA LYS A 40 12.31 36.25 27.03
C LYS A 40 11.60 36.77 25.77
N ILE A 41 12.21 36.61 24.59
CA ILE A 41 11.62 36.98 23.29
C ILE A 41 10.21 36.38 23.14
N ILE A 42 10.08 35.06 23.32
CA ILE A 42 8.80 34.34 23.17
C ILE A 42 7.73 34.81 24.18
N LEU A 43 8.10 35.20 25.40
CA LEU A 43 7.15 35.52 26.46
C LEU A 43 6.88 37.03 26.63
N THR A 44 7.76 37.92 26.14
CA THR A 44 7.64 39.36 26.35
C THR A 44 7.38 40.16 25.08
N ASP A 45 7.78 39.66 23.91
CA ASP A 45 7.64 40.41 22.67
C ASP A 45 6.17 40.45 22.22
N SER A 46 5.81 41.55 21.56
CA SER A 46 4.46 41.75 21.04
C SER A 46 4.10 40.64 20.04
N TYR A 47 2.84 40.26 19.99
CA TYR A 47 2.41 39.10 19.20
C TYR A 47 2.77 39.21 17.71
N GLN A 48 2.86 40.43 17.16
CA GLN A 48 3.18 40.72 15.76
C GLN A 48 4.68 40.64 15.42
N GLU A 49 5.54 40.67 16.44
CA GLU A 49 7.00 40.56 16.29
C GLU A 49 7.52 39.23 16.83
N ASN A 50 6.63 38.44 17.40
CA ASN A 50 6.93 37.18 18.05
C ASN A 50 6.74 36.02 17.08
N ILE A 51 7.71 35.11 17.02
CA ILE A 51 7.61 33.89 16.20
C ILE A 51 6.38 33.04 16.55
N MET A 52 5.79 33.24 17.73
CA MET A 52 4.52 32.62 18.13
C MET A 52 3.31 33.11 17.33
N GLU A 53 3.41 34.18 16.54
CA GLU A 53 2.38 34.58 15.56
C GLU A 53 2.10 33.49 14.54
N LEU A 54 3.10 32.67 14.23
CA LEU A 54 2.95 31.52 13.35
C LEU A 54 2.04 30.45 13.96
N MET A 55 1.83 30.40 15.28
CA MET A 55 1.07 29.32 15.93
C MET A 55 -0.41 29.28 15.54
N PRO A 56 -1.19 30.37 15.55
CA PRO A 56 -2.55 30.40 15.03
C PRO A 56 -2.60 30.02 13.56
N GLY A 57 -1.66 30.53 12.75
CA GLY A 57 -1.54 30.17 11.33
C GLY A 57 -1.28 28.68 11.13
N LEU A 58 -0.34 28.09 11.89
CA LEU A 58 -0.02 26.67 11.88
C LEU A 58 -1.18 25.80 12.37
N ARG A 59 -1.96 26.25 13.36
CA ARG A 59 -3.16 25.55 13.82
C ARG A 59 -4.29 25.61 12.80
N HIS A 60 -4.45 26.75 12.12
CA HIS A 60 -5.50 26.95 11.12
C HIS A 60 -5.18 26.24 9.80
N MET A 61 -3.98 26.45 9.27
CA MET A 61 -3.53 25.88 8.00
C MET A 61 -3.04 24.43 8.14
N GLY A 62 -2.42 24.07 9.27
CA GLY A 62 -1.70 22.82 9.44
C GLY A 62 -0.27 22.90 8.89
N LEU A 63 0.69 22.27 9.59
CA LEU A 63 2.11 22.28 9.21
C LEU A 63 2.35 21.70 7.81
N GLN A 64 1.64 20.63 7.46
CA GLN A 64 1.74 20.00 6.15
C GLN A 64 1.36 20.98 5.03
N ASN A 65 0.18 21.61 5.12
CA ASN A 65 -0.30 22.53 4.09
C ASN A 65 0.59 23.77 3.96
N MET A 66 1.15 24.26 5.08
CA MET A 66 2.12 25.35 5.05
C MET A 66 3.35 24.97 4.23
N ILE A 67 3.99 23.83 4.54
CA ILE A 67 5.19 23.37 3.82
C ILE A 67 4.87 23.12 2.35
N GLU A 68 3.78 22.42 2.05
CA GLU A 68 3.38 22.18 0.66
C GLU A 68 3.11 23.49 -0.09
N ASN A 69 2.46 24.49 0.53
CA ASN A 69 2.24 25.78 -0.12
C ASN A 69 3.54 26.54 -0.38
N SER A 70 4.50 26.50 0.55
CA SER A 70 5.84 27.07 0.32
C SER A 70 6.56 26.37 -0.83
N LEU A 71 6.48 25.03 -0.92
CA LEU A 71 7.07 24.28 -2.04
C LEU A 71 6.37 24.58 -3.38
N ARG A 72 5.06 24.81 -3.38
CA ARG A 72 4.32 25.30 -4.57
C ARG A 72 4.81 26.67 -5.00
N ALA A 73 5.02 27.58 -4.05
CA ALA A 73 5.51 28.93 -4.33
C ALA A 73 6.93 28.93 -4.90
N GLU A 74 7.82 28.08 -4.39
CA GLU A 74 9.20 27.96 -4.86
C GLU A 74 9.28 27.34 -6.27
N SER A 75 8.55 26.25 -6.50
CA SER A 75 8.71 25.45 -7.71
C SER A 75 7.80 25.90 -8.87
N GLY A 76 6.62 26.46 -8.59
CA GLY A 76 5.62 26.79 -9.63
C GLY A 76 5.10 25.58 -10.41
N THR A 77 5.34 24.35 -9.95
CA THR A 77 5.00 23.10 -10.65
C THR A 77 4.12 22.19 -9.79
N VAL A 78 3.60 21.11 -10.39
CA VAL A 78 2.82 20.10 -9.66
C VAL A 78 3.72 19.40 -8.64
N LEU A 79 3.41 19.58 -7.36
CA LEU A 79 4.10 18.85 -6.29
C LEU A 79 3.88 17.35 -6.39
N GLN A 80 4.93 16.60 -6.09
CA GLN A 80 4.89 15.15 -5.96
C GLN A 80 5.15 14.78 -4.50
N ARG A 81 4.09 14.46 -3.75
CA ARG A 81 4.20 14.12 -2.32
C ARG A 81 4.66 12.67 -2.17
N PRO A 82 5.74 12.35 -1.45
CA PRO A 82 6.21 10.98 -1.30
C PRO A 82 5.30 10.14 -0.41
N LEU A 83 5.32 8.80 -0.57
CA LEU A 83 4.54 7.84 0.21
C LEU A 83 3.05 8.23 0.32
N THR A 84 2.45 8.63 -0.81
CA THR A 84 1.20 9.36 -0.87
C THR A 84 -0.02 8.51 -0.52
N GLY A 85 -0.30 8.30 0.76
CA GLY A 85 -1.66 8.04 1.24
C GLY A 85 -2.43 9.35 1.44
N SER A 86 -3.76 9.29 1.49
CA SER A 86 -4.54 10.48 1.85
C SER A 86 -4.22 10.92 3.28
N SER A 87 -3.98 12.22 3.49
CA SER A 87 -3.78 12.78 4.85
C SER A 87 -5.11 13.12 5.53
N LYS A 88 -6.23 13.00 4.81
CA LYS A 88 -7.56 13.27 5.36
C LYS A 88 -8.06 12.12 6.22
N LYS A 89 -8.91 12.46 7.19
CA LYS A 89 -9.69 11.49 7.94
C LYS A 89 -10.87 11.04 7.07
N TRP A 90 -10.84 9.77 6.68
CA TRP A 90 -11.93 9.10 5.98
C TRP A 90 -12.65 8.15 6.93
N PRO A 91 -13.93 7.83 6.69
CA PRO A 91 -14.57 6.67 7.33
C PRO A 91 -13.70 5.43 7.16
N ASP A 92 -13.34 4.81 8.27
CA ASP A 92 -12.39 3.70 8.34
C ASP A 92 -13.03 2.45 8.94
N LEU A 93 -12.21 1.43 9.15
CA LEU A 93 -12.64 0.14 9.67
C LEU A 93 -12.56 0.08 11.21
N GLU A 94 -12.21 1.16 11.91
CA GLU A 94 -11.92 1.11 13.34
C GLU A 94 -13.19 0.82 14.16
N SER A 95 -14.31 1.43 13.78
CA SER A 95 -15.59 1.27 14.49
C SER A 95 -16.22 -0.12 14.38
N ILE A 96 -15.75 -0.94 13.44
CA ILE A 96 -16.25 -2.30 13.21
C ILE A 96 -15.47 -3.28 14.11
N THR A 97 -16.18 -4.14 14.82
CA THR A 97 -15.63 -5.19 15.69
C THR A 97 -16.13 -6.57 15.27
N PHE A 98 -15.42 -7.61 15.70
CA PHE A 98 -15.83 -9.00 15.50
C PHE A 98 -16.68 -9.48 16.68
N LEU A 99 -17.57 -10.43 16.43
CA LEU A 99 -18.38 -11.08 17.46
C LEU A 99 -17.65 -12.32 18.00
N PRO A 100 -17.07 -12.26 19.21
CA PRO A 100 -16.42 -13.42 19.78
C PRO A 100 -17.45 -14.45 20.25
N VAL A 101 -17.05 -15.72 20.18
CA VAL A 101 -17.83 -16.84 20.69
C VAL A 101 -17.21 -17.29 22.01
N GLN A 102 -18.04 -17.55 23.03
CA GLN A 102 -17.58 -18.00 24.35
C GLN A 102 -18.39 -19.18 24.89
N VAL A 103 -19.72 -19.14 24.71
CA VAL A 103 -20.64 -20.16 25.23
C VAL A 103 -21.23 -21.02 24.11
N SER A 104 -21.63 -20.41 22.98
CA SER A 104 -22.22 -21.10 21.83
C SER A 104 -21.92 -20.35 20.53
N PRO A 105 -21.47 -21.02 19.45
CA PRO A 105 -21.04 -22.43 19.40
C PRO A 105 -19.80 -22.72 20.27
N SER A 106 -19.33 -23.97 20.32
CA SER A 106 -18.07 -24.28 21.00
C SER A 106 -16.90 -23.59 20.29
N LEU A 107 -15.92 -23.14 21.08
CA LEU A 107 -14.69 -22.57 20.55
C LEU A 107 -13.86 -23.63 19.81
N VAL A 108 -13.15 -23.18 18.78
CA VAL A 108 -12.12 -23.98 18.11
C VAL A 108 -10.87 -23.99 18.99
N ASN A 109 -10.22 -25.15 19.14
CA ASN A 109 -8.99 -25.24 19.93
C ASN A 109 -7.89 -24.33 19.35
N GLY A 110 -7.05 -23.78 20.23
CA GLY A 110 -5.96 -22.88 19.82
C GLY A 110 -4.97 -23.51 18.83
N ASP A 111 -4.79 -24.83 18.91
CA ASP A 111 -3.84 -25.58 18.09
C ASP A 111 -4.44 -26.15 16.80
N GLU A 112 -5.76 -26.07 16.61
CA GLU A 112 -6.41 -26.53 15.37
C GLU A 112 -6.08 -25.58 14.22
N ASP A 113 -5.65 -26.15 13.09
CA ASP A 113 -5.34 -25.34 11.91
C ASP A 113 -6.63 -24.79 11.26
N VAL A 114 -6.52 -23.59 10.71
CA VAL A 114 -7.64 -22.87 10.09
C VAL A 114 -7.34 -22.69 8.61
N ASP A 115 -8.25 -23.14 7.75
CA ASP A 115 -8.09 -23.03 6.29
C ASP A 115 -8.28 -21.58 5.82
N LEU A 116 -7.21 -20.99 5.31
CA LEU A 116 -7.20 -19.64 4.73
C LEU A 116 -7.05 -19.65 3.20
N SER A 117 -7.09 -20.82 2.57
CA SER A 117 -6.85 -20.94 1.14
C SER A 117 -7.95 -20.28 0.32
N ILE A 118 -7.54 -19.57 -0.71
CA ILE A 118 -8.44 -18.85 -1.63
C ILE A 118 -8.16 -19.22 -3.08
N THR A 119 -9.14 -18.97 -3.94
CA THR A 119 -9.03 -19.15 -5.39
C THR A 119 -9.48 -17.88 -6.08
N ILE A 120 -8.58 -17.28 -6.88
CA ILE A 120 -8.87 -16.10 -7.69
C ILE A 120 -9.24 -16.51 -9.11
N GLY A 121 -10.32 -15.93 -9.62
CA GLY A 121 -10.86 -16.22 -10.95
C GLY A 121 -11.32 -17.67 -11.08
N PRO A 122 -12.29 -18.13 -10.27
CA PRO A 122 -12.72 -19.54 -10.26
C PRO A 122 -13.27 -20.02 -11.60
N LYS A 123 -13.70 -19.12 -12.49
CA LYS A 123 -14.16 -19.42 -13.85
C LYS A 123 -13.07 -19.41 -14.92
N ALA A 124 -11.86 -18.98 -14.60
CA ALA A 124 -10.74 -19.03 -15.51
C ALA A 124 -10.34 -20.49 -15.79
N LYS A 125 -9.71 -20.74 -16.95
CA LYS A 125 -9.23 -22.09 -17.30
C LYS A 125 -8.13 -22.55 -16.34
N LYS A 126 -7.31 -21.62 -15.86
CA LYS A 126 -6.22 -21.84 -14.91
C LYS A 126 -6.40 -20.92 -13.70
N PRO A 127 -7.34 -21.22 -12.79
CA PRO A 127 -7.59 -20.37 -11.63
C PRO A 127 -6.35 -20.31 -10.71
N MET A 128 -6.08 -19.15 -10.11
CA MET A 128 -4.93 -18.97 -9.24
C MET A 128 -5.31 -19.33 -7.79
N LYS A 129 -4.69 -20.37 -7.24
CA LYS A 129 -4.87 -20.79 -5.84
C LYS A 129 -3.76 -20.22 -4.97
N LEU A 130 -4.11 -19.68 -3.81
CA LEU A 130 -3.18 -19.13 -2.82
C LEU A 130 -3.46 -19.74 -1.44
N ASN A 131 -2.41 -19.88 -0.64
CA ASN A 131 -2.51 -20.45 0.71
C ASN A 131 -3.10 -19.45 1.72
N ILE A 132 -2.94 -18.16 1.44
CA ILE A 132 -3.37 -17.06 2.30
C ILE A 132 -4.10 -15.98 1.47
N PRO A 133 -5.00 -15.19 2.08
CA PRO A 133 -5.78 -14.17 1.37
C PRO A 133 -5.04 -12.84 1.19
N LEU A 134 -3.78 -12.75 1.62
CA LEU A 134 -2.97 -11.52 1.57
C LEU A 134 -1.97 -11.60 0.42
N MET A 135 -2.09 -10.71 -0.56
CA MET A 135 -1.19 -10.61 -1.72
C MET A 135 -0.34 -9.36 -1.64
N ILE A 136 0.89 -9.42 -2.18
CA ILE A 136 1.78 -8.27 -2.25
C ILE A 136 1.36 -7.38 -3.43
N SER A 137 1.00 -6.13 -3.13
CA SER A 137 0.49 -5.17 -4.12
C SER A 137 1.55 -4.77 -5.16
N GLY A 138 1.09 -4.26 -6.30
CA GLY A 138 1.94 -3.86 -7.41
C GLY A 138 2.82 -2.67 -7.07
N MET A 139 4.13 -2.93 -6.90
CA MET A 139 5.15 -1.93 -6.65
C MET A 139 6.29 -2.14 -7.65
N GLY A 140 6.37 -1.27 -8.66
CA GLY A 140 7.20 -1.48 -9.84
C GLY A 140 8.70 -1.34 -9.62
N TYR A 141 9.51 -2.22 -10.21
CA TYR A 141 10.95 -2.04 -10.33
C TYR A 141 11.28 -0.81 -11.19
N GLY A 142 12.28 -0.03 -10.78
CA GLY A 142 12.71 1.17 -11.50
C GLY A 142 11.87 2.40 -11.15
N VAL A 143 10.57 2.36 -11.45
CA VAL A 143 9.65 3.48 -11.17
C VAL A 143 9.34 3.63 -9.67
N GLY A 144 9.52 2.56 -8.89
CA GLY A 144 9.22 2.48 -7.47
C GLY A 144 10.40 1.95 -6.66
N LEU A 145 10.54 0.62 -6.70
CA LEU A 145 11.45 -0.16 -5.86
C LEU A 145 12.78 -0.47 -6.54
N SER A 146 13.82 -0.65 -5.72
CA SER A 146 15.10 -1.21 -6.14
C SER A 146 14.98 -2.68 -6.53
N GLU A 147 15.99 -3.19 -7.22
CA GLU A 147 16.07 -4.61 -7.61
C GLU A 147 16.06 -5.52 -6.38
N GLN A 148 16.86 -5.17 -5.37
CA GLN A 148 17.00 -5.93 -4.13
C GLN A 148 15.66 -6.02 -3.39
N ALA A 149 14.93 -4.90 -3.29
CA ALA A 149 13.62 -4.85 -2.67
C ALA A 149 12.60 -5.75 -3.39
N ARG A 150 12.60 -5.75 -4.72
CA ARG A 150 11.70 -6.59 -5.53
C ARG A 150 12.01 -8.08 -5.37
N LEU A 151 13.28 -8.46 -5.42
CA LEU A 151 13.69 -9.86 -5.25
C LEU A 151 13.35 -10.38 -3.85
N SER A 152 13.54 -9.55 -2.81
CA SER A 152 13.14 -9.91 -1.45
C SER A 152 11.64 -10.18 -1.34
N LEU A 153 10.79 -9.30 -1.88
CA LEU A 153 9.35 -9.49 -1.86
C LEU A 153 8.90 -10.71 -2.68
N ALA A 154 9.51 -10.96 -3.84
CA ALA A 154 9.18 -12.10 -4.68
C ALA A 154 9.50 -13.44 -3.98
N THR A 155 10.66 -13.51 -3.34
CA THR A 155 11.08 -14.69 -2.57
C THR A 155 10.20 -14.88 -1.34
N ALA A 156 9.88 -13.81 -0.61
CA ALA A 156 8.96 -13.88 0.54
C ALA A 156 7.56 -14.34 0.13
N ALA A 157 7.04 -13.88 -1.01
CA ALA A 157 5.74 -14.32 -1.53
C ALA A 157 5.73 -15.83 -1.81
N TYR A 158 6.80 -16.35 -2.43
CA TYR A 158 6.95 -17.79 -2.67
C TYR A 158 6.97 -18.59 -1.36
N ASN A 159 7.79 -18.17 -0.39
CA ASN A 159 7.98 -18.89 0.86
C ASN A 159 6.71 -18.96 1.72
N VAL A 160 5.85 -17.94 1.67
CA VAL A 160 4.55 -17.93 2.38
C VAL A 160 3.41 -18.54 1.54
N GLY A 161 3.64 -18.84 0.26
CA GLY A 161 2.62 -19.41 -0.63
C GLY A 161 1.55 -18.41 -1.06
N THR A 162 1.95 -17.16 -1.26
CA THR A 162 1.12 -16.09 -1.83
C THR A 162 1.68 -15.57 -3.16
N ALA A 163 1.05 -14.54 -3.71
CA ALA A 163 1.42 -13.92 -4.97
C ALA A 163 1.98 -12.51 -4.80
N ILE A 164 2.83 -12.12 -5.75
CA ILE A 164 3.37 -10.77 -5.89
C ILE A 164 2.96 -10.16 -7.22
N ASN A 165 2.61 -8.88 -7.18
CA ASN A 165 2.31 -8.11 -8.37
C ASN A 165 3.52 -7.29 -8.84
N SER A 166 3.74 -7.27 -10.17
CA SER A 166 4.85 -6.59 -10.83
C SER A 166 4.89 -5.08 -10.58
N GLY A 167 3.73 -4.46 -10.43
CA GLY A 167 3.61 -3.00 -10.58
C GLY A 167 3.78 -2.54 -12.03
N GLU A 168 3.75 -1.23 -12.25
CA GLU A 168 3.89 -0.62 -13.59
C GLU A 168 5.34 -0.50 -14.09
N GLY A 169 6.29 -1.03 -13.32
CA GLY A 169 7.73 -0.97 -13.62
C GLY A 169 8.17 -2.00 -14.65
N GLY A 170 9.48 -2.14 -14.81
CA GLY A 170 10.07 -3.22 -15.59
C GLY A 170 9.92 -4.55 -14.84
N VAL A 171 9.84 -5.66 -15.56
CA VAL A 171 9.79 -7.00 -14.94
C VAL A 171 11.17 -7.62 -14.98
N LEU A 172 11.71 -7.95 -13.81
CA LEU A 172 13.02 -8.60 -13.71
C LEU A 172 12.88 -10.10 -14.01
N PRO A 173 13.76 -10.70 -14.83
CA PRO A 173 13.76 -12.16 -14.99
C PRO A 173 13.96 -12.89 -13.66
N GLU A 174 14.79 -12.33 -12.77
CA GLU A 174 15.11 -12.90 -11.46
C GLU A 174 13.90 -12.89 -10.53
N GLU A 175 13.13 -11.79 -10.47
CA GLU A 175 11.93 -11.74 -9.65
C GLU A 175 10.86 -12.71 -10.17
N LEU A 176 10.76 -12.86 -11.49
CA LEU A 176 9.80 -13.77 -12.12
C LEU A 176 10.17 -15.25 -11.92
N ASN A 177 11.47 -15.55 -11.76
CA ASN A 177 11.95 -16.88 -11.42
C ASN A 177 11.82 -17.18 -9.91
N ALA A 178 11.99 -16.16 -9.07
CA ALA A 178 11.87 -16.29 -7.61
C ALA A 178 10.42 -16.32 -7.13
N ALA A 179 9.52 -15.62 -7.83
CA ALA A 179 8.10 -15.61 -7.51
C ALA A 179 7.45 -16.93 -7.93
N GLY A 180 6.91 -17.68 -6.98
CA GLY A 180 6.13 -18.89 -7.30
C GLY A 180 4.80 -18.57 -7.98
N LYS A 181 4.10 -17.54 -7.50
CA LYS A 181 2.89 -16.99 -8.10
C LYS A 181 3.09 -15.54 -8.48
N TYR A 182 3.02 -15.24 -9.77
CA TYR A 182 3.34 -13.91 -10.28
C TYR A 182 2.13 -13.28 -10.97
N ILE A 183 1.82 -12.05 -10.55
CA ILE A 183 0.75 -11.23 -11.12
C ILE A 183 1.39 -10.15 -11.98
N LEU A 184 1.16 -10.21 -13.29
CA LEU A 184 1.61 -9.16 -14.19
C LEU A 184 0.61 -8.01 -14.18
N GLN A 185 1.03 -6.83 -13.74
CA GLN A 185 0.25 -5.62 -13.92
C GLN A 185 0.46 -5.09 -15.34
N TYR A 186 -0.53 -5.34 -16.19
CA TYR A 186 -0.58 -4.85 -17.56
C TYR A 186 -0.91 -3.35 -17.54
N SER A 187 0.14 -2.53 -17.52
CA SER A 187 0.06 -1.07 -17.51
C SER A 187 -0.02 -0.50 -18.92
N LYS A 188 -0.26 0.81 -19.00
CA LYS A 188 -0.35 1.55 -20.28
C LYS A 188 1.03 1.83 -20.89
N ALA A 189 2.11 1.37 -20.25
CA ALA A 189 3.47 1.48 -20.77
C ALA A 189 3.77 0.41 -21.82
N HIS A 190 4.73 0.68 -22.70
CA HIS A 190 5.09 -0.27 -23.75
C HIS A 190 5.85 -1.50 -23.23
N TRP A 191 6.65 -1.36 -22.17
CA TRP A 191 7.41 -2.48 -21.59
C TRP A 191 6.53 -3.53 -20.90
N ALA A 192 5.33 -3.15 -20.45
CA ALA A 192 4.37 -4.10 -19.87
C ALA A 192 3.75 -5.06 -20.91
N LYS A 193 4.01 -4.83 -22.21
CA LYS A 193 3.45 -5.60 -23.33
C LYS A 193 4.39 -6.70 -23.84
N ASP A 194 5.42 -7.05 -23.07
CA ASP A 194 6.35 -8.11 -23.44
C ASP A 194 5.65 -9.49 -23.41
N THR A 195 5.59 -10.14 -24.56
CA THR A 195 4.89 -11.42 -24.73
C THR A 195 5.48 -12.56 -23.91
N GLU A 196 6.80 -12.53 -23.67
CA GLU A 196 7.47 -13.58 -22.89
C GLU A 196 7.13 -13.46 -21.41
N VAL A 197 6.94 -12.24 -20.91
CA VAL A 197 6.49 -11.99 -19.54
C VAL A 197 5.00 -12.34 -19.41
N ILE A 198 4.17 -11.92 -20.36
CA ILE A 198 2.72 -12.19 -20.38
C ILE A 198 2.45 -13.69 -20.27
N LYS A 199 3.13 -14.52 -21.06
CA LYS A 199 2.94 -15.98 -21.06
C LYS A 199 3.35 -16.66 -19.76
N ARG A 200 4.20 -16.02 -18.96
CA ARG A 200 4.73 -16.56 -17.69
C ARG A 200 3.93 -16.12 -16.46
N ALA A 201 2.99 -15.20 -16.61
CA ALA A 201 2.17 -14.73 -15.49
C ALA A 201 1.11 -15.77 -15.09
N ASP A 202 0.91 -15.96 -13.79
CA ASP A 202 -0.19 -16.78 -13.24
C ASP A 202 -1.52 -16.02 -13.20
N MET A 203 -1.47 -14.69 -13.30
CA MET A 203 -2.60 -13.79 -13.29
C MET A 203 -2.22 -12.48 -13.99
N ILE A 204 -3.14 -11.88 -14.76
CA ILE A 204 -2.92 -10.57 -15.38
C ILE A 204 -3.92 -9.55 -14.84
N GLU A 205 -3.38 -8.44 -14.33
CA GLU A 205 -4.13 -7.30 -13.82
C GLU A 205 -3.97 -6.10 -14.76
N ILE A 206 -5.00 -5.79 -15.54
CA ILE A 206 -5.04 -4.58 -16.36
C ILE A 206 -5.31 -3.39 -15.45
N LYS A 207 -4.36 -2.45 -15.37
CA LYS A 207 -4.50 -1.26 -14.52
C LYS A 207 -5.17 -0.14 -15.30
N LEU A 208 -6.45 0.12 -15.02
CA LEU A 208 -7.13 1.34 -15.51
C LEU A 208 -6.83 2.54 -14.61
N GLY A 209 -6.76 2.30 -13.30
CA GLY A 209 -6.44 3.34 -12.32
C GLY A 209 -6.05 2.81 -10.94
N GLN A 210 -5.84 3.74 -10.01
CA GLN A 210 -5.42 3.51 -8.62
C GLN A 210 -5.98 4.62 -7.73
N GLY A 211 -6.23 4.35 -6.45
CA GLY A 211 -6.77 5.35 -5.52
C GLY A 211 -5.96 6.65 -5.42
N ALA A 212 -4.63 6.58 -5.50
CA ALA A 212 -3.75 7.74 -5.33
C ALA A 212 -3.65 8.69 -6.54
N ILE A 213 -3.93 8.20 -7.76
CA ILE A 213 -3.74 8.95 -9.02
C ILE A 213 -4.93 8.86 -9.96
N ALA A 214 -6.02 8.21 -9.54
CA ALA A 214 -7.13 7.83 -10.39
C ALA A 214 -6.62 7.10 -11.66
N GLY A 215 -6.98 7.57 -12.86
CA GLY A 215 -6.53 7.00 -14.14
C GLY A 215 -5.35 7.72 -14.79
N MET A 216 -4.74 8.70 -14.10
CA MET A 216 -3.71 9.56 -14.69
C MET A 216 -2.41 8.81 -14.97
N GLY A 217 -1.74 9.17 -16.07
CA GLY A 217 -0.43 8.67 -16.43
C GLY A 217 0.70 9.28 -15.58
N LYS A 218 1.91 8.75 -15.76
CA LYS A 218 3.14 9.29 -15.17
C LYS A 218 4.24 9.32 -16.22
N LYS A 219 5.05 10.38 -16.18
CA LYS A 219 6.33 10.46 -16.88
C LYS A 219 7.46 10.42 -15.88
N VAL A 220 8.49 9.63 -16.16
CA VAL A 220 9.70 9.58 -15.33
C VAL A 220 10.88 10.10 -16.16
N PRO A 221 11.52 11.20 -15.71
CA PRO A 221 12.70 11.74 -16.37
C PRO A 221 13.85 10.72 -16.43
N PRO A 222 14.74 10.79 -17.45
CA PRO A 222 15.84 9.84 -17.60
C PRO A 222 16.76 9.76 -16.38
N GLN A 223 17.03 10.91 -15.74
CA GLN A 223 17.87 11.04 -14.54
C GLN A 223 17.34 10.27 -13.32
N ASP A 224 16.01 10.08 -13.24
CA ASP A 224 15.36 9.37 -12.12
C ASP A 224 15.23 7.86 -12.37
N LEU A 225 15.56 7.42 -13.59
CA LEU A 225 15.55 6.02 -14.01
C LEU A 225 16.86 5.67 -14.73
N PRO A 226 18.03 5.72 -14.05
CA PRO A 226 19.32 5.37 -14.66
C PRO A 226 19.51 3.85 -14.73
N GLY A 227 20.45 3.38 -15.56
CA GLY A 227 20.98 2.01 -15.49
C GLY A 227 20.02 0.90 -15.93
N ARG A 228 20.11 -0.27 -15.26
CA ARG A 228 19.48 -1.53 -15.68
C ARG A 228 17.96 -1.44 -15.93
N ALA A 229 17.24 -0.62 -15.17
CA ALA A 229 15.81 -0.44 -15.38
C ALA A 229 15.47 0.05 -16.80
N ARG A 230 16.30 0.92 -17.40
CA ARG A 230 16.08 1.39 -18.78
C ARG A 230 16.19 0.26 -19.79
N SER A 231 17.21 -0.59 -19.62
CA SER A 231 17.45 -1.73 -20.50
C SER A 231 16.30 -2.75 -20.42
N ILE A 232 15.82 -3.05 -19.21
CA ILE A 232 14.64 -3.92 -19.00
C ILE A 232 13.39 -3.31 -19.62
N MET A 233 13.20 -1.99 -19.48
CA MET A 233 12.06 -1.28 -20.05
C MET A 233 12.21 -0.95 -21.55
N LYS A 234 13.33 -1.33 -22.18
CA LYS A 234 13.63 -1.06 -23.60
C LYS A 234 13.60 0.44 -23.96
N LEU A 235 14.08 1.29 -23.05
CA LEU A 235 14.17 2.74 -23.21
C LEU A 235 15.57 3.18 -23.68
N TYR A 236 15.64 4.16 -24.58
CA TYR A 236 16.92 4.81 -24.97
C TYR A 236 17.44 5.74 -23.87
N ASP A 237 18.75 6.02 -23.79
CA ASP A 237 19.36 6.73 -22.64
C ASP A 237 18.71 8.06 -22.25
N ASN A 238 18.21 8.85 -23.20
CA ASN A 238 17.60 10.16 -22.96
C ASN A 238 16.06 10.17 -23.12
N GLU A 239 15.44 9.01 -23.27
CA GLU A 239 13.99 8.89 -23.45
C GLU A 239 13.23 9.04 -22.12
N GLU A 240 12.13 9.78 -22.08
CA GLU A 240 11.27 9.77 -20.89
C GLU A 240 10.54 8.42 -20.79
N ALA A 241 10.50 7.82 -19.60
CA ALA A 241 9.67 6.65 -19.40
C ALA A 241 8.20 7.11 -19.28
N VAL A 242 7.37 6.77 -20.26
CA VAL A 242 5.97 7.22 -20.33
C VAL A 242 5.01 6.08 -19.99
N ILE A 243 4.23 6.28 -18.94
CA ILE A 243 3.02 5.52 -18.63
C ILE A 243 1.85 6.40 -19.03
N GLY A 244 1.17 6.08 -20.12
CA GLY A 244 0.08 6.89 -20.67
C GLY A 244 -1.20 6.87 -19.84
N GLU A 245 -2.18 7.70 -20.21
CA GLU A 245 -3.51 7.76 -19.59
C GLU A 245 -4.45 6.69 -20.16
N ASN A 246 -4.24 6.27 -21.41
CA ASN A 246 -5.06 5.28 -22.11
C ASN A 246 -4.19 4.21 -22.80
N PHE A 247 -4.74 3.02 -23.01
CA PHE A 247 -4.11 1.93 -23.77
C PHE A 247 -4.14 2.18 -25.28
N PHE A 248 -5.22 2.82 -25.76
CA PHE A 248 -5.49 3.06 -27.17
C PHE A 248 -5.85 4.52 -27.43
N LYS A 249 -5.58 5.01 -28.65
CA LYS A 249 -6.05 6.32 -29.11
C LYS A 249 -7.57 6.26 -29.32
N ASN A 250 -8.33 7.13 -28.64
CA ASN A 250 -9.81 7.08 -28.58
C ASN A 250 -10.37 5.78 -27.97
N GLN A 251 -9.76 5.35 -26.86
CA GLN A 251 -10.16 4.14 -26.13
C GLN A 251 -11.66 4.08 -25.81
N THR A 252 -12.28 2.96 -26.18
CA THR A 252 -13.65 2.59 -25.83
C THR A 252 -13.67 1.37 -24.90
N LEU A 253 -14.83 1.11 -24.28
CA LEU A 253 -15.01 -0.11 -23.47
C LEU A 253 -14.87 -1.41 -24.30
N ARG A 254 -15.20 -1.36 -25.59
CA ARG A 254 -15.05 -2.50 -26.50
C ARG A 254 -13.58 -2.84 -26.74
N ASP A 255 -12.72 -1.84 -26.80
CA ASP A 255 -11.27 -2.05 -26.97
C ASP A 255 -10.67 -2.72 -25.74
N ILE A 256 -11.09 -2.29 -24.53
CA ILE A 256 -10.66 -2.94 -23.28
C ILE A 256 -11.17 -4.39 -23.20
N LYS A 257 -12.43 -4.65 -23.60
CA LYS A 257 -12.92 -6.03 -23.71
C LYS A 257 -12.09 -6.86 -24.69
N GLY A 258 -11.76 -6.29 -25.85
CA GLY A 258 -10.89 -6.93 -26.83
C GLY A 258 -9.51 -7.28 -26.25
N LEU A 259 -8.95 -6.38 -25.45
CA LEU A 259 -7.69 -6.59 -24.73
C LEU A 259 -7.80 -7.72 -23.69
N VAL A 260 -8.88 -7.77 -22.92
CA VAL A 260 -9.15 -8.89 -21.98
C VAL A 260 -9.17 -10.22 -22.73
N ASP A 261 -9.90 -10.27 -23.85
CA ASP A 261 -10.02 -11.47 -24.68
C ASP A 261 -8.66 -11.87 -25.32
N GLU A 262 -7.84 -10.91 -25.72
CA GLU A 262 -6.49 -11.13 -26.27
C GLU A 262 -5.51 -11.68 -25.23
N LEU A 263 -5.47 -11.07 -24.04
CA LEU A 263 -4.61 -11.49 -22.94
C LEU A 263 -4.99 -12.89 -22.46
N ARG A 264 -6.29 -13.18 -22.39
CA ARG A 264 -6.80 -14.52 -22.04
C ARG A 264 -6.33 -15.58 -23.04
N ARG A 265 -6.35 -15.29 -24.34
CA ARG A 265 -5.84 -16.20 -25.37
C ARG A 265 -4.32 -16.37 -25.27
N SER A 266 -3.59 -15.27 -25.06
CA SER A 266 -2.12 -15.26 -25.02
C SER A 266 -1.53 -16.04 -23.84
N THR A 267 -2.29 -16.19 -22.76
CA THR A 267 -1.87 -16.86 -21.51
C THR A 267 -2.43 -18.28 -21.36
N ASP A 268 -3.17 -18.77 -22.35
CA ASP A 268 -3.88 -20.05 -22.26
C ASP A 268 -4.84 -20.11 -21.05
N GLY A 269 -5.47 -18.97 -20.74
CA GLY A 269 -6.62 -18.86 -19.83
C GLY A 269 -6.30 -18.73 -18.34
N VAL A 270 -5.22 -18.02 -17.99
CA VAL A 270 -5.03 -17.52 -16.60
C VAL A 270 -6.09 -16.45 -16.27
N PRO A 271 -6.33 -16.12 -14.99
CA PRO A 271 -7.33 -15.12 -14.63
C PRO A 271 -6.91 -13.74 -15.15
N ILE A 272 -7.83 -13.07 -15.84
CA ILE A 272 -7.64 -11.70 -16.32
C ILE A 272 -8.59 -10.78 -15.56
N GLY A 273 -8.04 -9.75 -14.93
CA GLY A 273 -8.82 -8.82 -14.12
C GLY A 273 -8.43 -7.38 -14.35
N ILE A 274 -9.24 -6.48 -13.80
CA ILE A 274 -9.05 -5.04 -13.95
C ILE A 274 -8.95 -4.38 -12.59
N LYS A 275 -7.97 -3.48 -12.44
CA LYS A 275 -7.80 -2.61 -11.28
C LYS A 275 -8.32 -1.20 -11.55
N ILE A 276 -9.17 -0.71 -10.65
CA ILE A 276 -9.74 0.65 -10.68
C ILE A 276 -9.57 1.37 -9.33
N GLY A 277 -9.39 2.69 -9.39
CA GLY A 277 -9.61 3.55 -8.22
C GLY A 277 -11.11 3.76 -8.00
N MET A 278 -11.57 3.63 -6.76
CA MET A 278 -12.99 3.73 -6.44
C MET A 278 -13.51 5.15 -6.63
N SER A 279 -14.68 5.29 -7.23
CA SER A 279 -15.36 6.58 -7.43
C SER A 279 -16.81 6.52 -6.94
N GLY A 280 -17.51 7.66 -6.99
CA GLY A 280 -18.95 7.72 -6.72
C GLY A 280 -19.80 6.83 -7.65
N LYS A 281 -19.26 6.40 -8.81
CA LYS A 281 -19.93 5.61 -9.85
C LYS A 281 -19.54 4.12 -9.86
N ILE A 282 -19.04 3.60 -8.74
CA ILE A 282 -18.51 2.23 -8.64
C ILE A 282 -19.45 1.15 -9.20
N GLU A 283 -20.77 1.24 -9.03
CA GLU A 283 -21.72 0.26 -9.59
C GLU A 283 -21.74 0.26 -11.12
N GLN A 284 -21.68 1.45 -11.74
CA GLN A 284 -21.59 1.58 -13.20
C GLN A 284 -20.26 1.04 -13.71
N ASP A 285 -19.15 1.35 -13.01
CA ASP A 285 -17.84 0.82 -13.36
C ASP A 285 -17.85 -0.72 -13.29
N LEU A 286 -18.40 -1.30 -12.22
CA LEU A 286 -18.54 -2.75 -12.05
C LEU A 286 -19.41 -3.39 -13.14
N ASP A 287 -20.52 -2.76 -13.54
CA ASP A 287 -21.36 -3.26 -14.63
C ASP A 287 -20.56 -3.38 -15.94
N HIS A 288 -19.76 -2.36 -16.28
CA HIS A 288 -18.90 -2.42 -17.46
C HIS A 288 -17.84 -3.53 -17.34
N LEU A 289 -17.23 -3.71 -16.16
CA LEU A 289 -16.23 -4.76 -15.95
C LEU A 289 -16.83 -6.17 -16.05
N ILE A 290 -18.05 -6.36 -15.54
CA ILE A 290 -18.80 -7.61 -15.70
C ILE A 290 -19.06 -7.88 -17.19
N GLU A 291 -19.49 -6.88 -17.96
CA GLU A 291 -19.73 -7.00 -19.41
C GLU A 291 -18.46 -7.27 -20.21
N MET A 292 -17.31 -6.79 -19.75
CA MET A 292 -15.99 -7.14 -20.32
C MET A 292 -15.62 -8.61 -20.07
N GLY A 293 -16.30 -9.29 -19.14
CA GLY A 293 -16.07 -10.70 -18.83
C GLY A 293 -14.75 -10.94 -18.10
N VAL A 294 -14.38 -10.07 -17.15
CA VAL A 294 -13.19 -10.25 -16.30
C VAL A 294 -13.39 -11.38 -15.27
N ASP A 295 -12.30 -12.02 -14.87
CA ASP A 295 -12.29 -13.10 -13.88
C ASP A 295 -12.14 -12.56 -12.43
N PHE A 296 -11.56 -11.38 -12.28
CA PHE A 296 -11.46 -10.67 -11.00
C PHE A 296 -11.47 -9.15 -11.17
N ILE A 297 -11.83 -8.44 -10.10
CA ILE A 297 -11.86 -6.99 -10.05
C ILE A 297 -11.08 -6.54 -8.82
N VAL A 298 -10.17 -5.58 -9.00
CA VAL A 298 -9.44 -4.93 -7.91
C VAL A 298 -10.00 -3.53 -7.71
N ILE A 299 -10.53 -3.26 -6.53
CA ILE A 299 -11.01 -1.94 -6.15
C ILE A 299 -10.03 -1.31 -5.16
N ASP A 300 -9.60 -0.08 -5.43
CA ASP A 300 -8.60 0.63 -4.64
C ASP A 300 -9.19 1.92 -4.06
N GLY A 301 -9.29 2.01 -2.74
CA GLY A 301 -9.88 3.18 -2.06
C GLY A 301 -9.01 4.42 -2.19
N GLY A 302 -9.59 5.61 -1.97
CA GLY A 302 -8.86 6.89 -2.01
C GLY A 302 -7.69 6.98 -1.01
N GLN A 303 -7.64 6.07 -0.04
CA GLN A 303 -6.56 5.93 0.94
C GLN A 303 -5.35 5.13 0.40
N ALA A 304 -5.35 4.72 -0.86
CA ALA A 304 -4.24 4.01 -1.50
C ALA A 304 -2.97 4.86 -1.51
N ALA A 305 -1.82 4.19 -1.36
CA ALA A 305 -0.53 4.84 -1.41
C ALA A 305 0.13 4.75 -2.78
N MET A 306 1.01 5.69 -3.09
CA MET A 306 1.95 5.63 -4.22
C MET A 306 3.34 6.10 -3.77
N LYS A 307 4.39 5.78 -4.54
CA LYS A 307 5.72 6.36 -4.30
C LYS A 307 5.63 7.88 -4.22
N GLU A 308 4.96 8.47 -5.21
CA GLU A 308 4.76 9.91 -5.41
C GLU A 308 3.46 10.13 -6.19
N ALA A 309 2.64 11.09 -5.73
CA ALA A 309 1.45 11.56 -6.43
C ALA A 309 1.17 13.03 -6.09
N PRO A 310 0.42 13.75 -6.94
CA PRO A 310 -0.08 15.08 -6.63
C PRO A 310 -0.98 15.05 -5.37
N PRO A 311 -0.76 15.94 -4.37
CA PRO A 311 -1.59 15.99 -3.17
C PRO A 311 -3.08 16.08 -3.44
N ILE A 312 -3.47 16.87 -4.47
CA ILE A 312 -4.87 17.01 -4.88
C ILE A 312 -5.49 15.67 -5.30
N LEU A 313 -4.77 14.82 -6.03
CA LEU A 313 -5.28 13.51 -6.42
C LEU A 313 -5.33 12.54 -5.24
N ALA A 314 -4.37 12.61 -4.34
CA ALA A 314 -4.33 11.74 -3.16
C ALA A 314 -5.38 12.10 -2.09
N ASP A 315 -5.76 13.37 -1.97
CA ASP A 315 -6.64 13.85 -0.90
C ASP A 315 -8.07 14.15 -1.34
N ASP A 316 -8.29 14.54 -2.60
CA ASP A 316 -9.60 15.02 -3.06
C ASP A 316 -10.33 14.06 -4.01
N PHE A 317 -9.70 12.95 -4.43
CA PHE A 317 -10.27 12.04 -5.40
C PHE A 317 -10.63 10.68 -4.79
N GLY A 318 -11.75 10.13 -5.26
CA GLY A 318 -12.23 8.81 -4.90
C GLY A 318 -13.09 8.76 -3.65
N ILE A 319 -13.34 7.54 -3.16
CA ILE A 319 -14.15 7.26 -1.98
C ILE A 319 -13.39 6.36 -0.98
N PRO A 320 -13.79 6.32 0.31
CA PRO A 320 -13.17 5.44 1.30
C PRO A 320 -13.24 3.97 0.93
N THR A 321 -12.24 3.22 1.34
CA THR A 321 -12.19 1.76 1.17
C THR A 321 -13.42 1.10 1.79
N LEU A 322 -13.83 1.49 3.00
CA LEU A 322 -15.03 0.94 3.66
C LEU A 322 -16.28 1.07 2.77
N HIS A 323 -16.51 2.27 2.23
CA HIS A 323 -17.69 2.53 1.41
C HIS A 323 -17.65 1.74 0.10
N GLY A 324 -16.50 1.72 -0.57
CA GLY A 324 -16.35 1.04 -1.84
C GLY A 324 -16.49 -0.47 -1.74
N VAL A 325 -15.93 -1.10 -0.70
CA VAL A 325 -16.08 -2.54 -0.47
C VAL A 325 -17.54 -2.94 -0.29
N VAL A 326 -18.25 -2.25 0.61
CA VAL A 326 -19.66 -2.56 0.90
C VAL A 326 -20.53 -2.39 -0.34
N ARG A 327 -20.31 -1.33 -1.13
CA ARG A 327 -21.06 -1.08 -2.37
C ARG A 327 -20.72 -2.12 -3.44
N ALA A 328 -19.44 -2.44 -3.63
CA ALA A 328 -19.01 -3.40 -4.63
C ALA A 328 -19.55 -4.81 -4.36
N VAL A 329 -19.47 -5.27 -3.11
CA VAL A 329 -19.99 -6.59 -2.72
C VAL A 329 -21.50 -6.67 -2.94
N ARG A 330 -22.26 -5.70 -2.41
CA ARG A 330 -23.73 -5.64 -2.61
C ARG A 330 -24.11 -5.63 -4.09
N HIS A 331 -23.36 -4.91 -4.91
CA HIS A 331 -23.63 -4.83 -6.34
C HIS A 331 -23.32 -6.14 -7.06
N LEU A 332 -22.18 -6.78 -6.77
CA LEU A 332 -21.84 -8.10 -7.32
C LEU A 332 -22.86 -9.17 -6.89
N GLU A 333 -23.36 -9.13 -5.66
CA GLU A 333 -24.47 -9.99 -5.20
C GLU A 333 -25.74 -9.73 -6.02
N LYS A 334 -26.15 -8.46 -6.17
CA LYS A 334 -27.32 -8.08 -6.97
C LYS A 334 -27.23 -8.52 -8.43
N ARG A 335 -26.02 -8.51 -9.00
CA ARG A 335 -25.76 -8.97 -10.38
C ARG A 335 -25.54 -10.49 -10.48
N ASN A 336 -25.68 -11.24 -9.38
CA ASN A 336 -25.39 -12.67 -9.27
C ASN A 336 -23.95 -13.05 -9.66
N MET A 337 -23.00 -12.12 -9.52
CA MET A 337 -21.59 -12.32 -9.89
C MET A 337 -20.69 -12.68 -8.70
N LYS A 338 -21.18 -12.56 -7.45
CA LYS A 338 -20.43 -13.01 -6.28
C LYS A 338 -20.14 -14.51 -6.38
N GLY A 339 -18.88 -14.90 -6.15
CA GLY A 339 -18.40 -16.28 -6.32
C GLY A 339 -18.08 -16.66 -7.78
N GLN A 340 -18.44 -15.83 -8.76
CA GLN A 340 -18.05 -16.00 -10.16
C GLN A 340 -16.85 -15.12 -10.53
N ILE A 341 -16.88 -13.88 -10.06
CA ILE A 341 -15.81 -12.88 -10.21
C ILE A 341 -15.21 -12.63 -8.83
N SER A 342 -13.89 -12.77 -8.69
CA SER A 342 -13.21 -12.49 -7.42
C SER A 342 -13.06 -10.99 -7.20
N LEU A 343 -13.34 -10.51 -5.99
CA LEU A 343 -13.16 -9.12 -5.58
C LEU A 343 -11.91 -8.99 -4.70
N ILE A 344 -10.94 -8.22 -5.18
CA ILE A 344 -9.71 -7.90 -4.44
C ILE A 344 -9.78 -6.45 -3.97
N VAL A 345 -9.41 -6.20 -2.71
CA VAL A 345 -9.51 -4.87 -2.12
C VAL A 345 -8.12 -4.33 -1.76
N SER A 346 -7.90 -3.04 -2.01
CA SER A 346 -6.75 -2.30 -1.50
C SER A 346 -7.14 -0.87 -1.10
N GLY A 347 -6.16 -0.15 -0.53
CA GLY A 347 -6.30 1.24 -0.08
C GLY A 347 -6.48 1.38 1.43
N GLY A 348 -5.52 2.00 2.12
CA GLY A 348 -5.61 2.30 3.56
C GLY A 348 -5.60 1.09 4.52
N LEU A 349 -5.32 -0.12 4.05
CA LEU A 349 -5.28 -1.32 4.88
C LEU A 349 -3.86 -1.54 5.41
N LEU A 350 -3.69 -1.55 6.73
CA LEU A 350 -2.37 -1.49 7.37
C LEU A 350 -2.09 -2.64 8.35
N VAL A 351 -3.12 -3.17 9.01
CA VAL A 351 -3.00 -4.16 10.09
C VAL A 351 -3.89 -5.37 9.84
N PRO A 352 -3.62 -6.54 10.47
CA PRO A 352 -4.39 -7.77 10.26
C PRO A 352 -5.90 -7.61 10.50
N GLY A 353 -6.27 -6.81 11.50
CA GLY A 353 -7.68 -6.46 11.74
C GLY A 353 -8.35 -5.74 10.57
N HIS A 354 -7.64 -4.89 9.81
CA HIS A 354 -8.19 -4.26 8.62
C HIS A 354 -8.40 -5.29 7.52
N PHE A 355 -7.43 -6.19 7.31
CA PHE A 355 -7.49 -7.23 6.30
C PHE A 355 -8.67 -8.17 6.57
N LEU A 356 -8.82 -8.64 7.80
CA LEU A 356 -9.90 -9.55 8.16
C LEU A 356 -11.29 -8.90 8.05
N LYS A 357 -11.41 -7.61 8.41
CA LYS A 357 -12.69 -6.89 8.31
C LYS A 357 -13.14 -6.78 6.84
N VAL A 358 -12.26 -6.44 5.91
CA VAL A 358 -12.65 -6.38 4.48
C VAL A 358 -12.97 -7.75 3.90
N LEU A 359 -12.29 -8.81 4.34
CA LEU A 359 -12.63 -10.20 3.99
C LEU A 359 -14.03 -10.56 4.50
N ALA A 360 -14.34 -10.25 5.77
CA ALA A 360 -15.68 -10.44 6.35
C ALA A 360 -16.77 -9.63 5.65
N LEU A 361 -16.43 -8.42 5.15
CA LEU A 361 -17.34 -7.60 4.36
C LEU A 361 -17.60 -8.17 2.95
N GLY A 362 -16.88 -9.21 2.53
CA GLY A 362 -17.12 -9.94 1.28
C GLY A 362 -16.02 -9.79 0.23
N ALA A 363 -14.84 -9.25 0.56
CA ALA A 363 -13.68 -9.34 -0.31
C ALA A 363 -13.15 -10.79 -0.37
N ASP A 364 -12.63 -11.20 -1.53
CA ASP A 364 -12.05 -12.53 -1.72
C ASP A 364 -10.53 -12.54 -1.43
N ALA A 365 -9.86 -11.39 -1.58
CA ALA A 365 -8.46 -11.21 -1.18
C ALA A 365 -8.11 -9.73 -0.90
N VAL A 366 -6.95 -9.52 -0.29
CA VAL A 366 -6.45 -8.20 0.08
C VAL A 366 -5.07 -7.95 -0.52
N TYR A 367 -4.90 -6.80 -1.15
CA TYR A 367 -3.58 -6.31 -1.54
C TYR A 367 -2.95 -5.48 -0.43
N VAL A 368 -1.75 -5.89 -0.03
CA VAL A 368 -0.95 -5.22 0.98
C VAL A 368 0.21 -4.47 0.30
N GLY A 369 0.17 -3.14 0.39
CA GLY A 369 1.17 -2.24 -0.21
C GLY A 369 2.03 -1.56 0.85
N SER A 370 1.55 -0.45 1.42
CA SER A 370 2.31 0.37 2.38
C SER A 370 2.82 -0.41 3.58
N ALA A 371 1.97 -1.23 4.22
CA ALA A 371 2.41 -2.05 5.35
C ALA A 371 3.52 -3.03 4.97
N MET A 372 3.45 -3.61 3.76
CA MET A 372 4.48 -4.49 3.24
C MET A 372 5.79 -3.76 2.98
N LEU A 373 5.73 -2.54 2.45
CA LEU A 373 6.90 -1.70 2.22
C LEU A 373 7.65 -1.39 3.53
N PHE A 374 6.91 -1.03 4.59
CA PHE A 374 7.50 -0.76 5.90
C PHE A 374 8.02 -2.04 6.58
N ALA A 375 7.35 -3.17 6.39
CA ALA A 375 7.84 -4.47 6.86
C ALA A 375 9.14 -4.87 6.14
N LEU A 376 9.20 -4.73 4.82
CA LEU A 376 10.40 -4.98 4.02
C LEU A 376 11.60 -4.14 4.49
N SER A 377 11.35 -2.88 4.85
CA SER A 377 12.39 -1.96 5.31
C SER A 377 12.65 -2.01 6.82
N HIS A 378 12.04 -2.96 7.55
CA HIS A 378 12.23 -3.13 8.98
C HIS A 378 13.72 -3.29 9.32
N THR A 379 14.20 -2.53 10.33
CA THR A 379 15.61 -2.29 10.72
C THR A 379 16.52 -1.68 9.64
N GLN A 380 16.32 -2.01 8.37
CA GLN A 380 17.12 -1.51 7.24
C GLN A 380 16.93 -0.01 6.97
N SER A 381 15.73 0.48 7.28
CA SER A 381 15.39 1.91 7.30
C SER A 381 16.34 2.76 8.15
N LEU A 382 16.97 2.17 9.18
CA LEU A 382 17.89 2.87 10.07
C LEU A 382 19.21 3.26 9.38
N LYS A 383 19.50 2.71 8.20
CA LYS A 383 20.70 3.03 7.41
C LYS A 383 20.67 4.46 6.85
N ALA A 384 19.48 5.04 6.66
CA ALA A 384 19.31 6.38 6.10
C ALA A 384 19.18 7.47 7.19
N VAL A 385 18.61 7.15 8.35
CA VAL A 385 18.38 8.11 9.44
C VAL A 385 19.69 8.43 10.18
N PRO A 386 19.85 9.62 10.78
CA PRO A 386 18.87 10.71 10.93
C PRO A 386 18.83 11.71 9.77
N PHE A 387 19.69 11.57 8.77
CA PHE A 387 19.90 12.61 7.76
C PHE A 387 18.98 12.49 6.55
N GLU A 388 18.49 11.28 6.24
CA GLU A 388 17.70 11.00 5.06
C GLU A 388 16.46 10.17 5.42
N PRO A 389 15.34 10.29 4.68
CA PRO A 389 14.13 9.54 4.95
C PRO A 389 14.34 8.00 4.90
N PRO A 390 13.72 7.23 5.81
CA PRO A 390 13.83 5.76 5.90
C PRO A 390 13.67 4.98 4.58
N ASN A 391 12.78 5.45 3.72
CA ASN A 391 12.42 4.82 2.45
C ASN A 391 13.52 4.93 1.38
N GLN A 392 14.56 5.74 1.61
CA GLN A 392 15.74 5.85 0.72
C GLN A 392 16.54 4.54 0.59
N ALA A 393 16.32 3.57 1.49
CA ALA A 393 16.94 2.24 1.39
C ALA A 393 16.21 1.31 0.40
N VAL A 394 14.96 1.58 0.05
CA VAL A 394 14.12 0.67 -0.78
C VAL A 394 13.81 1.24 -2.16
N TRP A 395 13.93 2.55 -2.36
CA TRP A 395 13.68 3.20 -3.64
C TRP A 395 14.73 2.89 -4.69
N TYR A 396 14.29 2.82 -5.95
CA TYR A 396 15.20 2.61 -7.06
C TYR A 396 16.27 3.70 -7.14
N ASN A 397 15.90 4.97 -7.04
CA ASN A 397 16.81 6.12 -7.02
C ASN A 397 17.23 6.52 -5.59
N GLY A 398 17.07 5.62 -4.62
CA GLY A 398 17.39 5.90 -3.23
C GLY A 398 18.89 5.89 -2.94
N LYS A 399 19.38 6.86 -2.16
CA LYS A 399 20.81 7.00 -1.84
C LYS A 399 21.41 5.81 -1.08
N PHE A 400 20.58 5.06 -0.36
CA PHE A 400 20.99 3.94 0.50
C PHE A 400 20.59 2.57 -0.05
N ARG A 401 20.11 2.52 -1.31
CA ARG A 401 19.64 1.26 -1.93
C ARG A 401 20.71 0.16 -1.94
N ASP A 402 21.98 0.53 -2.12
CA ASP A 402 23.10 -0.42 -2.22
C ASP A 402 23.46 -1.02 -0.85
N GLN A 403 22.96 -0.43 0.24
CA GLN A 403 23.11 -0.97 1.58
C GLN A 403 21.95 -1.90 1.96
N PHE A 404 20.92 -2.05 1.11
CA PHE A 404 19.79 -2.94 1.38
C PHE A 404 20.23 -4.40 1.30
N ASN A 405 20.01 -5.14 2.39
CA ASN A 405 20.29 -6.57 2.48
C ASN A 405 19.04 -7.36 2.08
N ILE A 406 19.21 -8.24 1.09
CA ILE A 406 18.12 -9.04 0.52
C ILE A 406 17.57 -10.04 1.53
N GLU A 407 18.43 -10.76 2.25
CA GLU A 407 18.03 -11.79 3.23
C GLU A 407 17.24 -11.21 4.40
N ASP A 408 17.66 -10.05 4.91
CA ASP A 408 16.96 -9.36 5.98
C ASP A 408 15.57 -8.92 5.51
N GLY A 409 15.47 -8.42 4.28
CA GLY A 409 14.20 -8.03 3.65
C GLY A 409 13.25 -9.22 3.43
N ILE A 410 13.80 -10.38 3.03
CA ILE A 410 13.03 -11.63 2.91
C ILE A 410 12.46 -12.02 4.27
N LYS A 411 13.32 -12.13 5.29
CA LYS A 411 12.93 -12.55 6.64
C LYS A 411 11.89 -11.62 7.26
N SER A 412 12.01 -10.29 7.06
CA SER A 412 11.07 -9.34 7.64
C SER A 412 9.71 -9.38 6.94
N SER A 413 9.68 -9.46 5.60
CA SER A 413 8.44 -9.59 4.83
C SER A 413 7.72 -10.90 5.12
N GLU A 414 8.44 -12.02 5.23
CA GLU A 414 7.88 -13.32 5.64
C GLU A 414 7.27 -13.26 7.02
N LYS A 415 8.03 -12.77 8.02
CA LYS A 415 7.53 -12.66 9.40
C LYS A 415 6.29 -11.79 9.49
N PHE A 416 6.23 -10.69 8.73
CA PHE A 416 5.05 -9.83 8.71
C PHE A 416 3.82 -10.55 8.13
N LEU A 417 3.95 -11.25 7.00
CA LEU A 417 2.86 -12.03 6.41
C LEU A 417 2.42 -13.16 7.34
N THR A 418 3.38 -13.94 7.86
CA THR A 418 3.11 -15.06 8.77
C THR A 418 2.43 -14.59 10.06
N SER A 419 2.93 -13.52 10.69
CA SER A 419 2.30 -12.94 11.89
C SER A 419 0.88 -12.46 11.58
N SER A 420 0.68 -11.79 10.45
CA SER A 420 -0.65 -11.31 10.05
C SER A 420 -1.63 -12.46 9.84
N VAL A 421 -1.15 -13.56 9.27
CA VAL A 421 -1.92 -14.79 9.04
C VAL A 421 -2.27 -15.47 10.36
N GLU A 422 -1.33 -15.61 11.29
CA GLU A 422 -1.58 -16.22 12.59
C GLU A 422 -2.55 -15.38 13.46
N GLU A 423 -2.49 -14.04 13.37
CA GLU A 423 -3.49 -13.17 13.98
C GLU A 423 -4.89 -13.39 13.38
N ILE A 424 -4.97 -13.54 12.05
CA ILE A 424 -6.23 -13.88 11.36
C ILE A 424 -6.77 -15.23 11.82
N LYS A 425 -5.93 -16.27 11.90
CA LYS A 425 -6.34 -17.59 12.40
C LYS A 425 -6.83 -17.50 13.85
N THR A 426 -6.12 -16.77 14.69
CA THR A 426 -6.51 -16.55 16.10
C THR A 426 -7.88 -15.90 16.20
N ALA A 427 -8.15 -14.87 15.39
CA ALA A 427 -9.45 -14.22 15.35
C ALA A 427 -10.56 -15.16 14.84
N LEU A 428 -10.29 -15.98 13.82
CA LEU A 428 -11.25 -16.97 13.32
C LEU A 428 -11.59 -18.03 14.37
N ARG A 429 -10.59 -18.54 15.10
CA ARG A 429 -10.80 -19.47 16.23
C ARG A 429 -11.65 -18.84 17.33
N ALA A 430 -11.39 -17.56 17.66
CA ALA A 430 -12.18 -16.81 18.64
C ALA A 430 -13.64 -16.58 18.21
N MET A 431 -13.94 -16.67 16.92
CA MET A 431 -15.31 -16.65 16.36
C MET A 431 -15.91 -18.05 16.15
N GLY A 432 -15.19 -19.11 16.55
CA GLY A 432 -15.66 -20.49 16.36
C GLY A 432 -15.59 -20.99 14.92
N LYS A 433 -14.69 -20.44 14.08
CA LYS A 433 -14.60 -20.74 12.64
C LYS A 433 -13.39 -21.60 12.31
N HIS A 434 -13.57 -22.59 11.44
CA HIS A 434 -12.48 -23.48 10.98
C HIS A 434 -11.92 -23.09 9.61
N SER A 435 -12.60 -22.18 8.90
CA SER A 435 -12.17 -21.71 7.59
C SER A 435 -12.53 -20.25 7.38
N LEU A 436 -11.71 -19.54 6.60
CA LEU A 436 -12.03 -18.20 6.08
C LEU A 436 -13.34 -18.18 5.30
N LYS A 437 -13.75 -19.29 4.69
CA LYS A 437 -15.01 -19.39 3.92
C LYS A 437 -16.27 -19.28 4.79
N GLU A 438 -16.15 -19.54 6.09
CA GLU A 438 -17.25 -19.42 7.06
C GLU A 438 -17.39 -18.01 7.61
N LEU A 439 -16.40 -17.14 7.33
CA LEU A 439 -16.42 -15.74 7.73
C LEU A 439 -17.40 -14.97 6.88
N SER A 440 -18.20 -14.15 7.53
CA SER A 440 -19.23 -13.37 6.87
C SER A 440 -19.45 -12.04 7.58
N LYS A 441 -20.24 -11.19 6.94
CA LYS A 441 -20.69 -9.93 7.51
C LYS A 441 -21.51 -10.10 8.81
N LYS A 442 -22.08 -11.30 9.05
CA LYS A 442 -22.83 -11.59 10.28
C LYS A 442 -21.93 -11.71 11.50
N ASP A 443 -20.63 -11.92 11.29
CA ASP A 443 -19.63 -12.02 12.37
C ASP A 443 -19.09 -10.63 12.78
N LEU A 444 -19.69 -9.56 12.26
CA LEU A 444 -19.30 -8.17 12.49
C LEU A 444 -20.39 -7.39 13.25
N MET A 445 -19.95 -6.41 14.04
CA MET A 445 -20.79 -5.42 14.72
C MET A 445 -20.09 -4.05 14.65
N SER A 446 -20.79 -2.95 14.90
CA SER A 446 -20.16 -1.63 15.03
C SER A 446 -20.62 -0.92 16.30
N TYR A 447 -19.70 -0.25 16.98
CA TYR A 447 -20.00 0.62 18.13
C TYR A 447 -20.31 2.06 17.72
N ASP A 448 -20.25 2.38 16.43
CA ASP A 448 -20.74 3.62 15.85
C ASP A 448 -22.05 3.35 15.08
N GLU A 449 -23.13 4.05 15.41
CA GLU A 449 -24.46 3.82 14.83
C GLU A 449 -24.51 4.18 13.34
N LEU A 450 -23.82 5.26 12.94
CA LEU A 450 -23.76 5.67 11.55
C LEU A 450 -23.06 4.61 10.70
N THR A 451 -21.91 4.13 11.15
CA THR A 451 -21.18 3.04 10.47
C THR A 451 -22.02 1.77 10.41
N ALA A 452 -22.66 1.38 11.51
CA ALA A 452 -23.53 0.21 11.57
C ALA A 452 -24.63 0.28 10.50
N LYS A 453 -25.30 1.43 10.38
CA LYS A 453 -26.36 1.66 9.39
C LYS A 453 -25.84 1.67 7.96
N MET A 454 -24.71 2.35 7.68
CA MET A 454 -24.13 2.44 6.33
C MET A 454 -23.68 1.08 5.82
N VAL A 455 -22.94 0.36 6.65
CA VAL A 455 -22.42 -0.98 6.33
C VAL A 455 -23.56 -1.98 6.32
N GLY A 456 -24.58 -1.82 7.16
CA GLY A 456 -25.69 -2.76 7.35
C GLY A 456 -25.28 -3.93 8.24
N ILE A 457 -24.63 -3.62 9.37
CA ILE A 457 -24.27 -4.56 10.45
C ILE A 457 -24.95 -4.11 11.76
N PRO A 458 -25.09 -4.99 12.76
CA PRO A 458 -25.67 -4.62 14.05
C PRO A 458 -24.91 -3.47 14.74
N PHE A 459 -25.67 -2.60 15.41
CA PHE A 459 -25.11 -1.57 16.30
C PHE A 459 -24.98 -2.15 17.71
N SER A 460 -23.82 -1.99 18.34
CA SER A 460 -23.49 -2.70 19.58
C SER A 460 -24.36 -2.39 20.78
N PHE A 461 -25.03 -1.23 20.80
CA PHE A 461 -25.94 -0.86 21.87
C PHE A 461 -27.37 -1.40 21.69
N LYS A 462 -27.71 -1.90 20.49
CA LYS A 462 -29.00 -2.54 20.23
C LYS A 462 -28.85 -4.04 20.40
N GLU A 463 -29.80 -4.66 21.08
CA GLU A 463 -29.89 -6.11 21.17
C GLU A 463 -30.01 -6.70 19.75
N MET A 464 -29.27 -7.79 19.49
CA MET A 464 -29.41 -8.50 18.23
C MET A 464 -30.71 -9.31 18.30
N GLU A 465 -31.63 -9.06 17.37
CA GLU A 465 -32.81 -9.90 17.21
C GLU A 465 -32.36 -11.29 16.77
N ASP A 466 -32.49 -12.25 17.69
CA ASP A 466 -32.25 -13.65 17.41
C ASP A 466 -33.29 -14.12 16.39
N ASN A 467 -32.86 -14.41 15.16
CA ASN A 467 -33.73 -14.92 14.10
C ASN A 467 -34.06 -16.43 14.33
N LYS A 468 -34.39 -16.78 15.58
CA LYS A 468 -34.86 -18.08 16.05
C LYS A 468 -36.15 -17.92 16.84
N ARG A 469 -37.22 -17.60 16.12
CA ARG A 469 -38.59 -18.04 16.44
C ARG A 469 -39.15 -18.73 15.21
N GLY A 470 -38.77 -19.98 14.99
CA GLY A 470 -39.25 -20.79 13.88
C GLY A 470 -38.61 -22.17 13.93
N ASN A 471 -39.43 -23.18 14.25
CA ASN A 471 -39.09 -24.58 14.47
C ASN A 471 -38.42 -24.89 15.81
N ASP A 472 -39.26 -25.00 16.84
CA ASP A 472 -39.28 -26.16 17.74
C ASP A 472 -40.74 -26.27 18.25
N GLY A 473 -41.48 -27.20 17.65
CA GLY A 473 -42.85 -27.58 17.99
C GLY A 473 -43.04 -29.05 17.70
#